data_AF-A0A3P7L3H4-F1
#
_entry.id   AF-A0A3P7L3H4-F1
#
_cell.length_a   1.000
_cell.length_b   1.000
_cell.length_c   1.000
_cell.angle_alpha   90.00
_cell.angle_beta   90.00
_cell.angle_gamma   90.00
#
_symmetry.space_group_name_H-M   'P 1'
#
loop_
_entity.id
_entity.type
_entity.pdbx_description
1 polymer ?
#
loop_
_entity_poly.entity_id
_entity_poly.type
_entity_poly.pdbx_seq_one_letter_code
_entity_poly.pdbx_strand_id
1 'polypeptide(L)'
;MNSGGCPHSGVFPVKDYRRDSWTQHAACSAWQQLVDDTKSEAQQRQILAELYTKHITASISSRCEDLGKISKRCREIGALSHSEINRVLTELHTAMKTYQLCYSELAAVERKLRLAEEEKRRYEEANPGKTEGTRKYRNLCKYLKKREDKYEAVHSKCTKGRNEYLMCIRAANAALHRSAFRFFAEDLSYLIDCTDLGMDYWTRALLGEPKNKLLFFQPHIF
;
A
#
# COMPACT_ATOMS: atom_id res chain seq x y z
N MET A 1 19.20 115.92 38.17
CA MET A 1 18.13 115.92 39.18
C MET A 1 17.19 114.78 38.84
N ASN A 2 16.96 113.90 39.83
CA ASN A 2 15.77 113.09 40.10
C ASN A 2 15.03 112.39 38.95
N SER A 3 14.58 111.14 39.07
CA SER A 3 14.75 110.05 40.04
C SER A 3 13.69 109.01 39.69
N GLY A 4 14.08 107.74 39.72
CA GLY A 4 13.23 106.70 40.30
C GLY A 4 12.34 105.91 39.34
N GLY A 5 12.47 104.58 39.43
CA GLY A 5 11.34 103.67 39.21
C GLY A 5 11.57 102.53 38.23
N CYS A 6 12.44 101.57 38.56
CA CYS A 6 12.16 100.17 38.24
C CYS A 6 11.09 99.69 39.26
N PRO A 7 10.17 98.75 38.91
CA PRO A 7 10.62 97.40 38.59
C PRO A 7 9.70 96.55 37.67
N HIS A 8 10.22 95.34 37.41
CA HIS A 8 9.50 94.09 37.20
C HIS A 8 9.09 93.66 35.78
N SER A 9 9.95 92.76 35.25
CA SER A 9 9.63 91.40 34.80
C SER A 9 8.38 91.19 33.95
N GLY A 10 8.61 90.79 32.70
CA GLY A 10 7.60 90.17 31.85
C GLY A 10 8.26 89.59 30.60
N VAL A 11 8.86 88.41 30.75
CA VAL A 11 9.22 87.54 29.63
C VAL A 11 7.92 87.22 28.89
N PHE A 12 7.71 87.82 27.71
CA PHE A 12 6.67 87.37 26.79
C PHE A 12 7.30 86.31 25.86
N PRO A 13 6.95 85.03 25.97
CA PRO A 13 7.35 84.05 24.98
C PRO A 13 6.45 84.25 23.75
N VAL A 14 7.04 84.66 22.63
CA VAL A 14 6.36 84.71 21.34
C VAL A 14 7.02 83.67 20.44
N LYS A 15 6.19 82.71 20.01
CA LYS A 15 6.44 81.57 19.08
C LYS A 15 6.86 80.24 19.70
N ASP A 16 5.91 79.56 20.34
CA ASP A 16 5.89 78.08 20.31
C ASP A 16 4.53 77.48 19.94
N TYR A 17 3.44 78.22 20.15
CA TYR A 17 2.09 77.70 19.88
C TYR A 17 1.85 77.22 18.44
N ARG A 18 2.41 77.89 17.42
CA ARG A 18 2.26 77.46 16.01
C ARG A 18 3.12 76.25 15.64
N ARG A 19 4.28 76.05 16.27
CA ARG A 19 5.13 74.89 15.95
C ARG A 19 4.60 73.63 16.64
N ASP A 20 4.12 73.77 17.88
CA ASP A 20 3.47 72.71 18.64
C ASP A 20 2.12 72.28 18.05
N SER A 21 1.31 73.22 17.56
CA SER A 21 0.07 72.84 16.87
C SER A 21 0.34 72.11 15.54
N TRP A 22 1.39 72.47 14.80
CA TRP A 22 1.77 71.76 13.56
C TRP A 22 2.34 70.36 13.81
N THR A 23 3.18 70.17 14.85
CA THR A 23 3.66 68.85 15.24
C THR A 23 2.54 67.98 15.80
N GLN A 24 1.58 68.57 16.50
CA GLN A 24 0.38 67.88 16.98
C GLN A 24 -0.56 67.49 15.83
N HIS A 25 -0.76 68.35 14.83
CA HIS A 25 -1.50 68.01 13.60
C HIS A 25 -0.78 66.92 12.76
N ALA A 26 0.55 66.97 12.65
CA ALA A 26 1.34 65.96 11.96
C ALA A 26 1.32 64.61 12.71
N ALA A 27 1.43 64.62 14.04
CA ALA A 27 1.30 63.42 14.87
C ALA A 27 -0.11 62.82 14.78
N CYS A 28 -1.17 63.64 14.86
CA CYS A 28 -2.55 63.16 14.68
C CYS A 28 -2.77 62.56 13.29
N SER A 29 -2.20 63.16 12.24
CA SER A 29 -2.31 62.63 10.87
C SER A 29 -1.55 61.31 10.69
N ALA A 30 -0.34 61.19 11.27
CA ALA A 30 0.43 59.95 11.26
C ALA A 30 -0.26 58.83 12.06
N TRP A 31 -0.88 59.16 13.19
CA TRP A 31 -1.70 58.22 13.96
C TRP A 31 -2.94 57.78 13.19
N GLN A 32 -3.63 58.70 12.51
CA GLN A 32 -4.78 58.36 11.68
C GLN A 32 -4.39 57.42 10.54
N GLN A 33 -3.28 57.69 9.86
CA GLN A 33 -2.74 56.82 8.82
C GLN A 33 -2.42 55.42 9.35
N LEU A 34 -1.73 55.32 10.50
CA LEU A 34 -1.41 54.03 11.11
C LEU A 34 -2.67 53.23 11.46
N VAL A 35 -3.70 53.90 11.98
CA VAL A 35 -4.99 53.27 12.29
C VAL A 35 -5.68 52.76 11.03
N ASP A 36 -5.66 53.54 9.95
CA ASP A 36 -6.30 53.16 8.70
C ASP A 36 -5.53 52.05 7.97
N ASP A 37 -4.19 52.07 8.00
CA ASP A 37 -3.32 50.98 7.53
C ASP A 37 -3.58 49.70 8.34
N THR A 38 -3.69 49.80 9.66
CA THR A 38 -3.98 48.65 10.53
C THR A 38 -5.36 48.05 10.24
N LYS A 39 -6.38 48.90 9.98
CA LYS A 39 -7.72 48.43 9.57
C LYS A 39 -7.67 47.75 8.21
N SER A 40 -6.95 48.32 7.24
CA SER A 40 -6.78 47.75 5.91
C SER A 40 -6.10 46.38 5.98
N GLU A 41 -5.01 46.27 6.73
CA GLU A 41 -4.29 45.01 6.96
C GLU A 41 -5.18 43.98 7.67
N ALA A 42 -6.00 44.39 8.64
CA ALA A 42 -6.94 43.50 9.31
C ALA A 42 -8.00 42.94 8.34
N GLN A 43 -8.52 43.79 7.43
CA GLN A 43 -9.45 43.35 6.38
C GLN A 43 -8.78 42.38 5.39
N GLN A 44 -7.55 42.65 4.97
CA GLN A 44 -6.79 41.75 4.10
C GLN A 44 -6.54 40.39 4.75
N ARG A 45 -6.16 40.37 6.04
CA ARG A 45 -6.01 39.13 6.82
C ARG A 45 -7.32 38.35 6.93
N GLN A 46 -8.44 39.03 7.09
CA GLN A 46 -9.76 38.40 7.13
C GLN A 46 -10.13 37.78 5.78
N ILE A 47 -9.90 38.48 4.66
CA ILE A 47 -10.12 37.94 3.30
C ILE A 47 -9.23 36.72 3.03
N LEU A 48 -7.96 36.77 3.43
CA LEU A 48 -7.05 35.63 3.33
C LEU A 48 -7.51 34.45 4.18
N ALA A 49 -7.94 34.69 5.42
CA ALA A 49 -8.47 33.65 6.30
C ALA A 49 -9.72 32.97 5.70
N GLU A 50 -10.62 33.74 5.08
CA GLU A 50 -11.79 33.21 4.39
C GLU A 50 -11.42 32.40 3.15
N LEU A 51 -10.48 32.88 2.32
CA LEU A 51 -9.96 32.15 1.16
C LEU A 51 -9.32 30.83 1.57
N TYR A 52 -8.45 30.84 2.59
CA TYR A 52 -7.82 29.63 3.10
C TYR A 52 -8.87 28.67 3.66
N THR A 53 -9.79 29.16 4.49
CA THR A 53 -10.83 28.29 5.07
C THR A 53 -11.72 27.67 3.98
N LYS A 54 -12.09 28.42 2.94
CA LYS A 54 -12.95 27.88 1.87
C LYS A 54 -12.22 26.92 0.95
N HIS A 55 -11.01 27.25 0.51
CA HIS A 55 -10.30 26.45 -0.49
C HIS A 55 -9.41 25.37 0.12
N ILE A 56 -8.67 25.69 1.18
CA ILE A 56 -7.76 24.74 1.84
C ILE A 56 -8.59 23.70 2.58
N THR A 57 -9.48 24.11 3.50
CA THR A 57 -10.24 23.15 4.30
C THR A 57 -11.10 22.24 3.44
N ALA A 58 -11.83 22.78 2.46
CA ALA A 58 -12.67 21.95 1.59
C ALA A 58 -11.86 20.95 0.75
N SER A 59 -10.69 21.38 0.23
CA SER A 59 -9.83 20.47 -0.54
C SER A 59 -9.21 19.39 0.36
N ILE A 60 -8.79 19.72 1.59
CA ILE A 60 -8.31 18.72 2.56
C ILE A 60 -9.43 17.70 2.84
N SER A 61 -10.65 18.16 3.15
CA SER A 61 -11.78 17.28 3.41
C SER A 61 -12.07 16.32 2.25
N SER A 62 -12.13 16.83 1.02
CA SER A 62 -12.34 15.99 -0.18
C SER A 62 -11.23 14.95 -0.36
N ARG A 63 -9.96 15.31 -0.10
CA ARG A 63 -8.84 14.38 -0.20
C ARG A 63 -8.84 13.33 0.91
N CYS A 64 -9.23 13.70 2.12
CA CYS A 64 -9.43 12.75 3.21
C CYS A 64 -10.51 11.70 2.86
N GLU A 65 -11.60 12.13 2.23
CA GLU A 65 -12.64 11.20 1.74
C GLU A 65 -12.10 10.25 0.67
N ASP A 66 -11.35 10.77 -0.30
CA ASP A 66 -10.78 9.95 -1.38
C ASP A 66 -9.73 8.97 -0.85
N LEU A 67 -8.87 9.40 0.09
CA LEU A 67 -7.93 8.51 0.78
C LEU A 67 -8.67 7.42 1.55
N GLY A 68 -9.79 7.76 2.20
CA GLY A 68 -10.67 6.79 2.85
C GLY A 68 -11.22 5.73 1.89
N LYS A 69 -11.68 6.16 0.69
CA LYS A 69 -12.18 5.26 -0.36
C LYS A 69 -11.07 4.34 -0.90
N ILE A 70 -9.90 4.90 -1.21
CA ILE A 70 -8.73 4.15 -1.69
C ILE A 70 -8.30 3.12 -0.64
N SER A 71 -8.15 3.55 0.60
CA SER A 71 -7.79 2.67 1.72
C SER A 71 -8.78 1.51 1.89
N LYS A 72 -10.08 1.77 1.77
CA LYS A 72 -11.11 0.72 1.78
C LYS A 72 -10.93 -0.25 0.61
N ARG A 73 -10.70 0.28 -0.60
CA ARG A 73 -10.52 -0.54 -1.80
C ARG A 73 -9.27 -1.43 -1.72
N CYS A 74 -8.15 -0.92 -1.22
CA CYS A 74 -6.95 -1.71 -0.98
C CYS A 74 -7.21 -2.85 0.00
N ARG A 75 -7.96 -2.62 1.08
CA ARG A 75 -8.36 -3.68 2.02
C ARG A 75 -9.21 -4.76 1.35
N GLU A 76 -10.16 -4.39 0.49
CA GLU A 76 -10.98 -5.33 -0.27
C GLU A 76 -10.13 -6.18 -1.22
N ILE A 77 -9.21 -5.57 -1.96
CA ILE A 77 -8.30 -6.27 -2.88
C ILE A 77 -7.38 -7.24 -2.10
N GLY A 78 -6.86 -6.81 -0.95
CA GLY A 78 -6.08 -7.66 -0.06
C GLY A 78 -6.89 -8.86 0.45
N ALA A 79 -8.14 -8.65 0.87
CA ALA A 79 -9.02 -9.72 1.31
C ALA A 79 -9.31 -10.74 0.19
N LEU A 80 -9.59 -10.28 -1.04
CA LEU A 80 -9.79 -11.15 -2.20
C LEU A 80 -8.54 -11.96 -2.53
N SER A 81 -7.37 -11.33 -2.47
CA SER A 81 -6.08 -11.98 -2.74
C SER A 81 -5.76 -13.04 -1.68
N HIS A 82 -5.98 -12.75 -0.40
CA HIS A 82 -5.85 -13.75 0.68
C HIS A 82 -6.83 -14.92 0.51
N SER A 83 -8.08 -14.64 0.12
CA SER A 83 -9.06 -15.69 -0.13
C SER A 83 -8.62 -16.62 -1.27
N GLU A 84 -8.05 -16.08 -2.34
CA GLU A 84 -7.56 -16.86 -3.47
C GLU A 84 -6.33 -17.70 -3.09
N ILE A 85 -5.38 -17.13 -2.34
CA ILE A 85 -4.24 -17.89 -1.81
C ILE A 85 -4.73 -19.06 -0.96
N ASN A 86 -5.66 -18.82 -0.04
CA ASN A 86 -6.21 -19.86 0.81
C ASN A 86 -6.90 -20.97 0.01
N ARG A 87 -7.64 -20.61 -1.06
CA ARG A 87 -8.28 -21.59 -1.95
C ARG A 87 -7.23 -22.49 -2.61
N VAL A 88 -6.21 -21.90 -3.24
CA VAL A 88 -5.17 -22.66 -3.95
C VAL A 88 -4.32 -23.50 -2.99
N LEU A 89 -4.01 -23.01 -1.79
CA LEU A 89 -3.32 -23.79 -0.76
C LEU A 89 -4.17 -24.98 -0.28
N THR A 90 -5.49 -24.80 -0.16
CA THR A 90 -6.41 -25.89 0.21
C THR A 90 -6.46 -26.98 -0.86
N GLU A 91 -6.52 -26.60 -2.14
CA GLU A 91 -6.44 -27.52 -3.27
C GLU A 91 -5.11 -28.27 -3.30
N LEU A 92 -4.00 -27.56 -3.11
CA LEU A 92 -2.66 -28.15 -3.00
C LEU A 92 -2.59 -29.18 -1.87
N HIS A 93 -3.11 -28.85 -0.68
CA HIS A 93 -3.12 -29.76 0.45
C HIS A 93 -3.92 -31.03 0.15
N THR A 94 -5.08 -30.89 -0.49
CA THR A 94 -5.94 -32.01 -0.88
C THR A 94 -5.25 -32.90 -1.92
N ALA A 95 -4.63 -32.32 -2.95
CA ALA A 95 -3.87 -33.06 -3.95
C ALA A 95 -2.66 -33.80 -3.34
N MET A 96 -1.97 -33.18 -2.38
CA MET A 96 -0.88 -33.80 -1.62
C MET A 96 -1.36 -35.05 -0.86
N LYS A 97 -2.48 -34.96 -0.13
CA LYS A 97 -3.06 -36.09 0.62
C LYS A 97 -3.45 -37.24 -0.30
N THR A 98 -4.06 -36.92 -1.45
CA THR A 98 -4.42 -37.92 -2.47
C THR A 98 -3.19 -38.62 -3.03
N TYR A 99 -2.13 -37.86 -3.35
CA TYR A 99 -0.86 -38.44 -3.80
C TYR A 99 -0.23 -39.36 -2.74
N GLN A 100 -0.19 -38.94 -1.48
CA GLN A 100 0.33 -39.75 -0.37
C GLN A 100 -0.43 -41.08 -0.22
N LEU A 101 -1.75 -41.04 -0.33
CA LEU A 101 -2.58 -42.25 -0.28
C LEU A 101 -2.25 -43.19 -1.45
N CYS A 102 -2.19 -42.66 -2.68
CA CYS A 102 -1.84 -43.45 -3.86
C CYS A 102 -0.42 -44.03 -3.77
N TYR A 103 0.54 -43.28 -3.22
CA TYR A 103 1.91 -43.73 -3.01
C TYR A 103 1.97 -44.87 -1.97
N SER A 104 1.19 -44.77 -0.89
CA SER A 104 1.10 -45.84 0.11
C SER A 104 0.53 -47.15 -0.47
N GLU A 105 -0.47 -47.03 -1.35
CA GLU A 105 -1.07 -48.15 -2.07
C GLU A 105 -0.05 -48.79 -3.04
N LEU A 106 0.68 -47.96 -3.80
CA LEU A 106 1.74 -48.39 -4.71
C LEU A 106 2.82 -49.18 -3.96
N ALA A 107 3.33 -48.65 -2.85
CA ALA A 107 4.35 -49.32 -2.05
C ALA A 107 3.87 -50.68 -1.52
N ALA A 108 2.59 -50.80 -1.17
CA ALA A 108 2.01 -52.07 -0.72
C ALA A 108 1.88 -53.09 -1.87
N VAL A 109 1.53 -52.65 -3.08
CA VAL A 109 1.44 -53.51 -4.27
C VAL A 109 2.83 -53.95 -4.72
N GLU A 110 3.79 -53.03 -4.73
CA GLU A 110 5.19 -53.30 -5.08
C GLU A 110 5.81 -54.37 -4.16
N ARG A 111 5.56 -54.30 -2.85
CA ARG A 111 5.98 -55.37 -1.92
C ARG A 111 5.40 -56.73 -2.30
N LYS A 112 4.13 -56.80 -2.70
CA LYS A 112 3.47 -58.06 -3.11
C LYS A 112 4.01 -58.58 -4.45
N LEU A 113 4.39 -57.68 -5.36
CA LEU A 113 5.03 -58.05 -6.63
C LEU A 113 6.41 -58.66 -6.36
N ARG A 114 7.25 -57.99 -5.56
CA ARG A 114 8.59 -58.50 -5.19
C ARG A 114 8.54 -59.88 -4.52
N LEU A 115 7.56 -60.12 -3.66
CA LEU A 115 7.37 -61.45 -3.06
C LEU A 115 6.99 -62.52 -4.10
N ALA A 116 6.17 -62.17 -5.09
CA ALA A 116 5.78 -63.09 -6.17
C ALA A 116 6.95 -63.38 -7.12
N GLU A 117 7.78 -62.38 -7.42
CA GLU A 117 9.03 -62.52 -8.19
C GLU A 117 10.01 -63.45 -7.47
N GLU A 118 10.21 -63.23 -6.17
CA GLU A 118 11.08 -64.06 -5.34
C GLU A 118 10.57 -65.50 -5.23
N GLU A 119 9.27 -65.72 -5.08
CA GLU A 119 8.68 -67.07 -5.06
C GLU A 119 8.88 -67.80 -6.39
N LYS A 120 8.73 -67.11 -7.52
CA LYS A 120 9.01 -67.65 -8.85
C LYS A 120 10.50 -67.99 -9.00
N ARG A 121 11.39 -67.06 -8.63
CA ARG A 121 12.85 -67.24 -8.69
C ARG A 121 13.32 -68.44 -7.88
N ARG A 122 12.84 -68.58 -6.64
CA ARG A 122 13.16 -69.74 -5.78
C ARG A 122 12.68 -71.06 -6.38
N TYR A 123 11.53 -71.06 -7.07
CA TYR A 123 11.04 -72.26 -7.76
C TYR A 123 11.92 -72.62 -8.96
N GLU A 124 12.36 -71.63 -9.75
CA GLU A 124 13.27 -71.83 -10.88
C GLU A 124 14.63 -72.38 -10.40
N GLU A 125 15.17 -71.85 -9.31
CA GLU A 125 16.42 -72.30 -8.68
C GLU A 125 16.31 -73.73 -8.12
N ALA A 126 15.20 -74.08 -7.47
CA ALA A 126 14.97 -75.41 -6.89
C ALA A 126 14.62 -76.48 -7.93
N ASN A 127 14.18 -76.10 -9.12
CA ASN A 127 13.78 -77.01 -10.20
C ASN A 127 14.49 -76.73 -11.54
N PRO A 128 15.84 -76.86 -11.62
CA PRO A 128 16.58 -76.66 -12.86
C PRO A 128 16.05 -77.61 -13.96
N GLY A 129 15.68 -77.07 -15.11
CA GLY A 129 15.24 -77.84 -16.29
C GLY A 129 13.79 -78.36 -16.27
N LYS A 130 12.97 -78.09 -15.23
CA LYS A 130 11.53 -78.43 -15.18
C LYS A 130 10.59 -77.23 -15.24
N THR A 131 11.16 -76.05 -15.53
CA THR A 131 10.48 -74.77 -15.52
C THR A 131 9.35 -74.71 -16.54
N GLU A 132 9.55 -75.07 -17.80
CA GLU A 132 8.52 -74.77 -18.84
C GLU A 132 7.30 -75.71 -18.86
N GLY A 133 7.38 -76.92 -18.29
CA GLY A 133 6.32 -77.93 -18.41
C GLY A 133 5.37 -78.08 -17.21
N THR A 134 5.79 -77.68 -16.02
CA THR A 134 5.05 -78.01 -14.78
C THR A 134 3.83 -77.11 -14.55
N ARG A 135 2.72 -77.72 -14.10
CA ARG A 135 1.49 -76.99 -13.73
C ARG A 135 1.76 -75.91 -12.65
N LYS A 136 2.67 -76.19 -11.73
CA LYS A 136 3.06 -75.28 -10.64
C LYS A 136 3.78 -74.02 -11.18
N TYR A 137 4.74 -74.17 -12.09
CA TYR A 137 5.40 -73.03 -12.74
C TYR A 137 4.43 -72.16 -13.53
N ARG A 138 3.55 -72.77 -14.34
CA ARG A 138 2.52 -72.03 -15.09
C ARG A 138 1.59 -71.23 -14.17
N ASN A 139 1.24 -71.77 -13.01
CA ASN A 139 0.44 -71.06 -12.02
C ASN A 139 1.21 -69.87 -11.40
N LEU A 140 2.50 -70.03 -11.07
CA LEU A 140 3.35 -68.94 -10.58
C LEU A 140 3.50 -67.82 -11.61
N CYS A 141 3.71 -68.16 -12.88
CA CYS A 141 3.78 -67.18 -13.96
C CYS A 141 2.46 -66.40 -14.11
N LYS A 142 1.32 -67.09 -14.08
CA LYS A 142 -0.01 -66.43 -14.10
C LYS A 142 -0.22 -65.52 -12.89
N TYR A 143 0.22 -65.95 -11.71
CA TYR A 143 0.12 -65.17 -10.49
C TYR A 143 0.98 -63.91 -10.54
N LEU A 144 2.23 -64.03 -10.99
CA LEU A 144 3.14 -62.92 -11.20
C LEU A 144 2.58 -61.93 -12.22
N LYS A 145 2.11 -62.42 -13.39
CA LYS A 145 1.45 -61.59 -14.41
C LYS A 145 0.30 -60.77 -13.82
N LYS A 146 -0.57 -61.40 -13.01
CA LYS A 146 -1.67 -60.72 -12.32
C LYS A 146 -1.19 -59.66 -11.32
N ARG A 147 -0.01 -59.83 -10.70
CA ARG A 147 0.60 -58.83 -9.82
C ARG A 147 1.22 -57.67 -10.61
N GLU A 148 1.87 -57.95 -11.74
CA GLU A 148 2.38 -56.93 -12.66
C GLU A 148 1.25 -56.04 -13.17
N ASP A 149 0.16 -56.63 -13.68
CA ASP A 149 -0.99 -55.87 -14.22
C ASP A 149 -1.60 -54.96 -13.14
N LYS A 150 -1.67 -55.45 -11.89
CA LYS A 150 -2.14 -54.65 -10.75
C LYS A 150 -1.14 -53.55 -10.38
N TYR A 151 0.16 -53.84 -10.41
CA TYR A 151 1.21 -52.84 -10.17
C TYR A 151 1.11 -51.72 -11.20
N GLU A 152 1.01 -52.04 -12.49
CA GLU A 152 0.96 -51.07 -13.57
C GLU A 152 -0.27 -50.14 -13.44
N ALA A 153 -1.43 -50.71 -13.12
CA ALA A 153 -2.65 -49.93 -12.87
C ALA A 153 -2.49 -48.95 -11.69
N VAL A 154 -1.92 -49.39 -10.57
CA VAL A 154 -1.72 -48.56 -9.37
C VAL A 154 -0.58 -47.55 -9.58
N HIS A 155 0.48 -47.93 -10.28
CA HIS A 155 1.59 -47.06 -10.63
C HIS A 155 1.12 -45.90 -11.53
N SER A 156 0.30 -46.20 -12.53
CA SER A 156 -0.34 -45.17 -13.37
C SER A 156 -1.21 -44.22 -12.54
N LYS A 157 -2.03 -44.74 -11.62
CA LYS A 157 -2.85 -43.94 -10.68
C LYS A 157 -1.99 -43.03 -9.79
N CYS A 158 -0.92 -43.57 -9.21
CA CYS A 158 0.01 -42.79 -8.39
C CYS A 158 0.71 -41.69 -9.19
N THR A 159 1.12 -42.00 -10.42
CA THR A 159 1.74 -41.02 -11.34
C THR A 159 0.78 -39.88 -11.68
N LYS A 160 -0.51 -40.18 -11.93
CA LYS A 160 -1.54 -39.15 -12.13
C LYS A 160 -1.68 -38.25 -10.91
N GLY A 161 -1.81 -38.84 -9.71
CA GLY A 161 -1.90 -38.06 -8.46
C GLY A 161 -0.66 -37.19 -8.21
N ARG A 162 0.54 -37.69 -8.54
CA ARG A 162 1.78 -36.90 -8.47
C ARG A 162 1.76 -35.70 -9.40
N ASN A 163 1.33 -35.91 -10.65
CA ASN A 163 1.30 -34.84 -11.65
C ASN A 163 0.30 -33.75 -11.26
N GLU A 164 -0.87 -34.14 -10.75
CA GLU A 164 -1.88 -33.19 -10.25
C GLU A 164 -1.36 -32.39 -9.05
N TYR A 165 -0.72 -33.04 -8.08
CA TYR A 165 -0.03 -32.36 -6.98
C TYR A 165 1.01 -31.35 -7.46
N LEU A 166 1.86 -31.72 -8.45
CA LEU A 166 2.85 -30.81 -9.02
C LEU A 166 2.20 -29.61 -9.75
N MET A 167 1.07 -29.80 -10.41
CA MET A 167 0.30 -28.70 -11.01
C MET A 167 -0.25 -27.77 -9.93
N CYS A 168 -0.79 -28.30 -8.83
CA CYS A 168 -1.23 -27.47 -7.71
C CYS A 168 -0.08 -26.69 -7.06
N ILE A 169 1.12 -27.26 -6.96
CA ILE A 169 2.30 -26.54 -6.45
C ILE A 169 2.60 -25.34 -7.35
N ARG A 170 2.62 -25.55 -8.68
CA ARG A 170 2.87 -24.47 -9.64
C ARG A 170 1.80 -23.38 -9.55
N ALA A 171 0.53 -23.76 -9.43
CA ALA A 171 -0.56 -22.81 -9.25
C ALA A 171 -0.42 -22.00 -7.95
N ALA A 172 -0.09 -22.67 -6.83
CA ALA A 172 0.13 -22.01 -5.55
C ALA A 172 1.28 -20.99 -5.60
N ASN A 173 2.41 -21.38 -6.18
CA ASN A 173 3.56 -20.49 -6.32
C ASN A 173 3.24 -19.27 -7.21
N ALA A 174 2.51 -19.47 -8.31
CA ALA A 174 2.08 -18.38 -9.17
C ALA A 174 1.11 -17.42 -8.45
N ALA A 175 0.15 -17.95 -7.68
CA ALA A 175 -0.78 -17.14 -6.90
C ALA A 175 -0.06 -16.31 -5.83
N LEU A 176 0.90 -16.90 -5.12
CA LEU A 176 1.73 -16.20 -4.13
C LEU A 176 2.57 -15.09 -4.77
N HIS A 177 3.25 -15.37 -5.88
CA HIS A 177 4.02 -14.35 -6.61
C HIS A 177 3.14 -13.21 -7.11
N ARG A 178 1.97 -13.52 -7.66
CA ARG A 178 1.02 -12.51 -8.13
C ARG A 178 0.51 -11.64 -7.00
N SER A 179 0.20 -12.22 -5.84
CA SER A 179 -0.24 -11.47 -4.67
C SER A 179 0.86 -10.57 -4.11
N ALA A 180 2.09 -11.09 -4.00
CA ALA A 180 3.23 -10.31 -3.51
C ALA A 180 3.52 -9.14 -4.46
N PHE A 181 3.54 -9.38 -5.77
CA PHE A 181 3.77 -8.33 -6.76
C PHE A 181 2.68 -7.25 -6.71
N ARG A 182 1.39 -7.62 -6.74
CA ARG A 182 0.30 -6.63 -6.70
C ARG A 182 0.30 -5.81 -5.42
N PHE A 183 0.51 -6.45 -4.27
CA PHE A 183 0.48 -5.73 -2.99
C PHE A 183 1.64 -4.74 -2.86
N PHE A 184 2.86 -5.14 -3.22
CA PHE A 184 4.06 -4.30 -3.04
C PHE A 184 4.27 -3.29 -4.18
N ALA A 185 4.00 -3.66 -5.43
CA ALA A 185 4.31 -2.81 -6.58
C ALA A 185 3.16 -1.89 -6.98
N GLU A 186 1.91 -2.34 -6.85
CA GLU A 186 0.75 -1.58 -7.31
C GLU A 186 0.06 -0.93 -6.11
N ASP A 187 -0.55 -1.71 -5.23
CA ASP A 187 -1.46 -1.16 -4.21
C ASP A 187 -0.76 -0.24 -3.19
N LEU A 188 0.46 -0.58 -2.76
CA LEU A 188 1.25 0.26 -1.86
C LEU A 188 1.81 1.51 -2.58
N SER A 189 2.26 1.38 -3.83
CA SER A 189 2.73 2.52 -4.63
C SER A 189 1.60 3.51 -4.87
N TYR A 190 0.42 3.06 -5.31
CA TYR A 190 -0.73 3.93 -5.52
C TYR A 190 -1.13 4.69 -4.26
N LEU A 191 -1.03 4.07 -3.08
CA LEU A 191 -1.31 4.75 -1.82
C LEU A 191 -0.29 5.85 -1.53
N ILE A 192 1.00 5.57 -1.74
CA ILE A 192 2.11 6.52 -1.54
C ILE A 192 2.00 7.68 -2.55
N ASP A 193 1.78 7.36 -3.83
CA ASP A 193 1.64 8.34 -4.90
C ASP A 193 0.46 9.29 -4.65
N CYS A 194 -0.66 8.77 -4.13
CA CYS A 194 -1.81 9.61 -3.76
C CYS A 194 -1.49 10.56 -2.60
N THR A 195 -0.71 10.12 -1.60
CA THR A 195 -0.28 10.99 -0.51
C THR A 195 0.74 12.04 -0.95
N ASP A 196 1.66 11.69 -1.85
CA ASP A 196 2.73 12.58 -2.32
C ASP A 196 2.20 13.66 -3.26
N LEU A 197 1.29 13.31 -4.18
CA LEU A 197 0.60 14.28 -5.04
C LEU A 197 -0.23 15.28 -4.22
N GLY A 198 -0.83 14.84 -3.11
CA GLY A 198 -1.52 15.71 -2.18
C GLY A 198 -0.57 16.75 -1.58
N MET A 199 0.56 16.30 -1.06
CA MET A 199 1.57 17.18 -0.46
C MET A 199 2.18 18.16 -1.46
N ASP A 200 2.49 17.72 -2.69
CA ASP A 200 3.05 18.58 -3.73
C ASP A 200 2.05 19.65 -4.23
N TYR A 201 0.76 19.31 -4.30
CA TYR A 201 -0.28 20.31 -4.54
C TYR A 201 -0.34 21.36 -3.43
N TRP A 202 -0.26 20.94 -2.16
CA TRP A 202 -0.31 21.86 -1.01
C TRP A 202 0.90 22.77 -0.95
N THR A 203 2.10 22.25 -1.15
CA THR A 203 3.32 23.07 -1.18
C THR A 203 3.25 24.08 -2.32
N ARG A 204 2.77 23.71 -3.51
CA ARG A 204 2.58 24.65 -4.62
C ARG A 204 1.46 25.65 -4.38
N ALA A 205 0.33 25.25 -3.80
CA ALA A 205 -0.78 26.16 -3.51
C ALA A 205 -0.38 27.18 -2.43
N LEU A 206 0.30 26.74 -1.37
CA LEU A 206 0.74 27.60 -0.26
C LEU A 206 1.93 28.50 -0.63
N LEU A 207 2.88 27.99 -1.42
CA LEU A 207 4.09 28.73 -1.80
C LEU A 207 3.95 29.49 -3.13
N GLY A 208 2.96 29.14 -3.97
CA GLY A 208 2.71 29.75 -5.28
C GLY A 208 1.69 30.90 -5.26
N GLU A 209 0.72 30.90 -4.35
CA GLU A 209 -0.30 31.96 -4.22
C GLU A 209 0.03 33.18 -3.32
N PRO A 210 1.26 33.47 -2.84
CA PRO A 210 1.52 34.78 -2.23
C PRO A 210 2.11 35.83 -3.19
N LYS A 211 2.44 35.51 -4.46
CA LYS A 211 3.13 36.50 -5.32
C LYS A 211 2.23 37.25 -6.31
N ASN A 212 1.16 36.64 -6.81
CA ASN A 212 0.38 37.24 -7.90
C ASN A 212 -0.80 38.12 -7.48
N LYS A 213 -1.27 38.03 -6.22
CA LYS A 213 -2.33 38.94 -5.70
C LYS A 213 -1.79 40.11 -4.86
N LEU A 214 -0.57 40.01 -4.35
CA LEU A 214 0.12 41.12 -3.66
C LEU A 214 0.64 42.21 -4.62
N LEU A 215 0.73 41.91 -5.93
CA LEU A 215 1.13 42.89 -6.95
C LEU A 215 -0.03 43.78 -7.43
N PHE A 216 -1.29 43.47 -7.11
CA PHE A 216 -2.45 44.31 -7.47
C PHE A 216 -2.83 45.36 -6.42
N PHE A 217 -2.18 45.35 -5.26
CA PHE A 217 -2.35 46.36 -4.21
C PHE A 217 -1.02 47.07 -3.92
N GLN A 218 -0.37 47.59 -4.97
CA GLN A 218 0.52 48.73 -4.79
C GLN A 218 -0.38 49.98 -4.68
N PRO A 219 -0.46 50.68 -3.52
CA PRO A 219 -1.04 51.99 -3.51
C PRO A 219 -0.12 52.87 -4.36
N HIS A 220 -0.66 53.43 -5.44
CA HIS A 220 0.00 54.49 -6.19
C HIS A 220 0.36 55.61 -5.20
N ILE A 221 1.64 55.70 -4.83
CA ILE A 221 2.23 56.91 -4.27
C ILE A 221 2.56 57.80 -5.46
N PHE A 222 1.64 58.73 -5.75
CA PHE A 222 1.93 60.09 -6.20
C PHE A 222 0.77 60.98 -5.78
#